data_AF-A0AA39I4B9-F1
#
_entry.id   AF-A0AA39I4B9-F1
#
_cell.length_a   1.000
_cell.length_b   1.000
_cell.length_c   1.000
_cell.angle_alpha   90.00
_cell.angle_beta   90.00
_cell.angle_gamma   90.00
#
_symmetry.space_group_name_H-M   'P 1'
#
loop_
_entity.id
_entity.type
_entity.pdbx_description
1 polymer ?
#
loop_
_entity_poly.entity_id
_entity_poly.type
_entity_poly.pdbx_seq_one_letter_code
_entity_poly.pdbx_strand_id
1 'polypeptide(L)'
;MGNQFSSTSIRVNNDALIRLQNSFSAEQRELWSECFIAPPPRALSRSSIDSSSSSNTHRLFDIREELRTEISTRKRPIDDSIRSPTPAKRSAPSEEGAKLRTRLIAAKRDRDYLTKRRERGFAEARDSVDKDVKSPNGYSIIKCLLCDGNHFTNSCYVYESYAQRTERCIQMDLCPTCMFRKHDGVCRLSHDCRTCRKGSHAAAMCSWHVELDNEIRELEKELSRLEDGERWRDVERR
;
A
#
# COMPACT_ATOMS: atom_id res chain seq x y z
N MET A 1 -2.11 27.45 43.28
CA MET A 1 -2.07 25.99 43.52
C MET A 1 -1.39 25.35 42.32
N GLY A 2 -0.10 25.02 42.44
CA GLY A 2 0.71 24.49 41.34
C GLY A 2 0.93 22.99 41.49
N ASN A 3 0.54 22.21 40.49
CA ASN A 3 0.75 20.75 40.44
C ASN A 3 2.16 20.46 39.90
N GLN A 4 3.00 19.85 40.74
CA GLN A 4 4.27 19.26 40.34
C GLN A 4 4.04 17.80 39.98
N PHE A 5 4.30 17.41 38.72
CA PHE A 5 4.35 16.01 38.31
C PHE A 5 5.80 15.53 38.32
N SER A 6 6.10 14.59 39.21
CA SER A 6 7.41 13.92 39.30
C SER A 6 7.49 12.80 38.26
N SER A 7 8.42 12.94 37.31
CA SER A 7 8.75 11.90 36.31
C SER A 7 9.45 10.72 36.99
N THR A 8 8.80 9.55 36.98
CA THR A 8 9.39 8.30 37.48
C THR A 8 10.05 7.58 36.30
N SER A 9 11.39 7.50 36.29
CA SER A 9 12.16 6.72 35.31
C SER A 9 12.08 5.24 35.69
N ILE A 10 11.48 4.41 34.83
CA ILE A 10 11.46 2.95 34.98
C ILE A 10 12.72 2.40 34.30
N ARG A 11 13.70 1.94 35.09
CA ARG A 11 14.82 1.13 34.60
C ARG A 11 14.34 -0.31 34.41
N VAL A 12 14.38 -0.81 33.18
CA VAL A 12 14.12 -2.22 32.89
C VAL A 12 15.34 -3.03 33.32
N ASN A 13 15.14 -4.04 34.16
CA ASN A 13 16.20 -4.83 34.76
C ASN A 13 16.62 -5.95 33.78
N ASN A 14 17.78 -5.81 33.13
CA ASN A 14 18.28 -6.74 32.10
C ASN A 14 18.45 -8.19 32.60
N ASP A 15 18.55 -8.39 33.91
CA ASP A 15 18.69 -9.72 34.52
C ASP A 15 17.46 -10.62 34.33
N ALA A 16 16.28 -10.06 34.10
CA ALA A 16 15.06 -10.84 33.87
C ALA A 16 15.03 -11.51 32.49
N LEU A 17 15.63 -10.85 31.47
CA LEU A 17 15.71 -11.38 30.11
C LEU A 17 16.70 -12.54 30.00
N ILE A 18 17.83 -12.46 30.72
CA ILE A 18 18.86 -13.53 30.73
C ILE A 18 18.32 -14.79 31.41
N ARG A 19 17.46 -14.66 32.43
CA ARG A 19 16.86 -15.81 33.13
C ARG A 19 15.83 -16.55 32.26
N LEU A 20 15.05 -15.83 31.45
CA LEU A 20 14.12 -16.43 30.50
C LEU A 20 14.84 -17.22 29.40
N GLN A 21 15.95 -16.68 28.89
CA GLN A 21 16.71 -17.33 27.82
C GLN A 21 17.36 -18.65 28.26
N ASN A 22 17.71 -18.78 29.55
CA ASN A 22 18.29 -20.01 30.11
C ASN A 22 17.26 -21.11 30.42
N SER A 23 15.97 -20.83 30.31
CA SER A 23 14.90 -21.82 30.57
C SER A 23 14.56 -22.72 29.36
N PHE A 24 15.11 -22.41 28.18
CA PHE A 24 14.92 -23.21 26.97
C PHE A 24 15.84 -24.43 26.93
N SER A 25 15.32 -25.55 26.40
CA SER A 25 16.11 -26.76 26.12
C SER A 25 17.17 -26.48 25.04
N ALA A 26 18.21 -27.32 24.97
CA ALA A 26 19.29 -27.15 23.99
C ALA A 26 18.77 -27.16 22.54
N GLU A 27 17.81 -28.04 22.22
CA GLU A 27 17.17 -28.11 20.89
C GLU A 27 16.32 -26.86 20.57
N GLN A 28 15.69 -26.23 21.57
CA GLN A 28 14.92 -25.00 21.37
C GLN A 28 15.82 -23.77 21.11
N ARG A 29 17.08 -23.79 21.58
CA ARG A 29 18.04 -22.71 21.33
C ARG A 29 18.64 -22.75 19.93
N GLU A 30 18.79 -23.94 19.34
CA GLU A 30 19.25 -24.09 17.95
C GLU A 30 18.18 -23.59 16.95
N LEU A 31 16.91 -23.98 17.13
CA LEU A 31 15.81 -23.51 16.29
C LEU A 31 15.61 -21.98 16.36
N TRP A 32 15.90 -21.35 17.50
CA TRP A 32 15.86 -19.89 17.64
C TRP A 32 17.02 -19.19 16.95
N SER A 33 18.17 -19.83 16.83
CA SER A 33 19.38 -19.25 16.25
C SER A 33 19.36 -19.31 14.71
N GLU A 34 18.69 -20.30 14.12
CA GLU A 34 18.57 -20.44 12.66
C GLU A 34 17.50 -19.53 12.02
N CYS A 35 16.49 -19.08 12.78
CA CYS A 35 15.40 -18.25 12.23
C CYS A 35 15.58 -16.72 12.36
N PHE A 36 16.56 -16.20 13.11
CA PHE A 36 16.53 -14.79 13.55
C PHE A 36 17.78 -13.92 13.32
N ILE A 37 18.72 -14.34 12.48
CA ILE A 37 19.80 -13.43 12.05
C ILE A 37 19.55 -13.01 10.60
N ALA A 38 18.66 -12.04 10.41
CA ALA A 38 18.66 -11.28 9.16
C ALA A 38 20.05 -10.60 9.06
N PRO A 39 20.80 -10.80 7.96
CA PRO A 39 22.09 -10.16 7.81
C PRO A 39 21.93 -8.63 7.86
N PRO A 40 22.86 -7.90 8.48
CA PRO A 40 22.83 -6.44 8.45
C PRO A 40 22.79 -5.95 6.99
N PRO A 41 22.04 -4.89 6.68
CA PRO A 41 21.91 -4.41 5.31
C PRO A 41 23.28 -4.04 4.74
N ARG A 42 23.65 -4.65 3.61
CA ARG A 42 24.85 -4.30 2.85
C ARG A 42 24.79 -2.82 2.47
N ALA A 43 25.79 -2.05 2.89
CA ALA A 43 26.01 -0.70 2.42
C ALA A 43 26.30 -0.73 0.91
N LEU A 44 25.33 -0.31 0.10
CA LEU A 44 25.55 -0.11 -1.34
C LEU A 44 26.17 1.27 -1.54
N SER A 45 27.35 1.29 -2.14
CA SER A 45 28.11 2.47 -2.53
C SER A 45 27.32 3.30 -3.54
N ARG A 46 27.12 4.58 -3.20
CA ARG A 46 26.49 5.61 -4.04
C ARG A 46 27.36 5.91 -5.26
N SER A 47 26.81 5.72 -6.45
CA SER A 47 27.29 6.40 -7.67
C SER A 47 26.55 7.73 -7.82
N SER A 48 27.33 8.81 -7.91
CA SER A 48 26.88 10.17 -8.15
C SER A 48 26.06 10.28 -9.43
N ILE A 49 24.87 10.89 -9.33
CA ILE A 49 24.11 11.32 -10.50
C ILE A 49 23.80 12.80 -10.31
N ASP A 50 24.39 13.59 -11.20
CA ASP A 50 24.31 15.04 -11.25
C ASP A 50 22.90 15.51 -11.57
N SER A 51 22.55 16.61 -10.91
CA SER A 51 21.32 17.37 -11.12
C SER A 51 21.47 18.28 -12.32
N SER A 52 20.69 18.04 -13.37
CA SER A 52 20.48 18.99 -14.46
C SER A 52 19.00 19.19 -14.73
N SER A 53 18.61 20.42 -14.42
CA SER A 53 17.29 21.01 -14.36
C SER A 53 16.67 21.29 -15.73
N SER A 54 15.34 21.37 -15.73
CA SER A 54 14.53 22.38 -16.43
C SER A 54 14.85 22.68 -17.89
N SER A 55 14.07 22.10 -18.83
CA SER A 55 13.55 22.75 -20.05
C SER A 55 12.89 21.68 -20.95
N ASN A 56 11.60 21.34 -20.76
CA ASN A 56 10.92 20.50 -21.76
C ASN A 56 9.39 20.66 -21.86
N THR A 57 8.79 21.59 -21.12
CA THR A 57 7.33 21.80 -21.17
C THR A 57 6.88 22.73 -22.30
N HIS A 58 7.78 23.49 -22.93
CA HIS A 58 7.41 24.45 -23.98
C HIS A 58 7.38 23.85 -25.40
N ARG A 59 8.01 22.68 -25.65
CA ARG A 59 8.06 22.05 -26.98
C ARG A 59 6.86 21.17 -27.32
N LEU A 60 6.05 20.78 -26.32
CA LEU A 60 4.90 19.90 -26.53
C LEU A 60 3.61 20.66 -26.91
N PHE A 61 3.59 21.99 -26.79
CA PHE A 61 2.46 22.81 -27.23
C PHE A 61 2.51 23.11 -28.73
N ASP A 62 3.69 23.30 -29.32
CA ASP A 62 3.83 23.67 -30.74
C ASP A 62 3.52 22.49 -31.70
N ILE A 63 3.84 21.25 -31.33
CA ILE A 63 3.55 20.06 -32.17
C ILE A 63 2.03 19.80 -32.30
N ARG A 64 1.23 20.26 -31.33
CA ARG A 64 -0.21 19.96 -31.29
C ARG A 64 -1.03 20.90 -32.18
N GLU A 65 -0.54 22.10 -32.49
CA GLU A 65 -1.23 23.01 -33.42
C GLU A 65 -0.92 22.71 -34.89
N GLU A 66 0.30 22.28 -35.24
CA GLU A 66 0.63 21.92 -36.63
C GLU A 66 -0.17 20.70 -37.13
N LEU A 67 -0.47 19.72 -36.27
CA LEU A 67 -1.30 18.56 -36.63
C LEU A 67 -2.78 18.90 -36.86
N ARG A 68 -3.27 20.07 -36.41
CA ARG A 68 -4.66 20.48 -36.60
C ARG A 68 -4.91 21.09 -37.99
N THR A 69 -3.90 21.71 -38.59
CA THR A 69 -4.05 22.39 -39.89
C THR A 69 -3.86 21.44 -41.07
N GLU A 70 -3.07 20.37 -40.93
CA GLU A 70 -2.92 19.38 -42.01
C GLU A 70 -4.12 18.44 -42.22
N ILE A 71 -4.93 18.20 -41.18
CA ILE A 71 -6.13 17.34 -41.29
C ILE A 71 -7.26 18.03 -42.06
N SER A 72 -7.24 19.36 -42.16
CA SER A 72 -8.33 20.14 -42.77
C SER A 72 -8.28 20.20 -44.31
N THR A 73 -7.18 19.83 -44.97
CA THR A 73 -7.01 20.03 -46.43
C THR A 73 -6.97 18.76 -47.27
N ARG A 74 -6.94 17.56 -46.67
CA ARG A 74 -7.05 16.29 -47.41
C ARG A 74 -8.49 15.77 -47.48
N LYS A 75 -9.40 16.54 -48.09
CA LYS A 75 -10.66 15.98 -48.61
C LYS A 75 -10.37 15.31 -49.95
N ARG A 76 -10.02 14.01 -49.92
CA ARG A 76 -10.12 13.17 -51.11
C ARG A 76 -11.61 12.95 -51.43
N PRO A 77 -12.02 12.92 -52.70
CA PRO A 77 -13.38 12.53 -53.06
C PRO A 77 -13.58 11.07 -52.60
N ILE A 78 -14.58 10.84 -51.78
CA ILE A 78 -15.01 9.51 -51.36
C ILE A 78 -15.82 8.95 -52.53
N ASP A 79 -15.30 7.89 -53.13
CA ASP A 79 -15.99 7.05 -54.11
C ASP A 79 -17.04 6.21 -53.35
N ASP A 80 -18.32 6.45 -53.62
CA ASP A 80 -19.49 5.87 -52.92
C ASP A 80 -19.73 4.37 -53.25
N SER A 81 -18.78 3.68 -53.89
CA SER A 81 -19.00 2.32 -54.40
C SER A 81 -18.62 1.16 -53.46
N ILE A 82 -18.22 1.44 -52.20
CA ILE A 82 -17.95 0.38 -51.22
C ILE A 82 -19.09 0.32 -50.20
N ARG A 83 -20.11 -0.50 -50.52
CA ARG A 83 -21.13 -0.97 -49.59
C ARG A 83 -20.44 -1.76 -48.47
N SER A 84 -20.03 -1.04 -47.44
CA SER A 84 -19.39 -1.60 -46.26
C SER A 84 -20.34 -2.63 -45.62
N PRO A 85 -19.90 -3.86 -45.33
CA PRO A 85 -20.72 -4.80 -44.60
C PRO A 85 -21.10 -4.16 -43.28
N THR A 86 -22.41 -4.04 -43.04
CA THR A 86 -22.96 -3.52 -41.79
C THR A 86 -22.25 -4.22 -40.63
N PRO A 87 -21.67 -3.49 -39.66
CA PRO A 87 -20.99 -4.11 -38.55
C PRO A 87 -21.98 -5.06 -37.87
N ALA A 88 -21.65 -6.35 -37.87
CA ALA A 88 -22.40 -7.36 -37.16
C ALA A 88 -22.67 -6.81 -35.75
N LYS A 89 -23.95 -6.74 -35.37
CA LYS A 89 -24.38 -6.26 -34.06
C LYS A 89 -23.65 -7.11 -33.01
N ARG A 90 -22.55 -6.59 -32.48
CA ARG A 90 -21.91 -7.19 -31.30
C ARG A 90 -22.98 -7.10 -30.21
N SER A 91 -23.41 -8.25 -29.71
CA SER A 91 -24.33 -8.35 -28.59
C SER A 91 -23.86 -7.37 -27.53
N ALA A 92 -24.73 -6.43 -27.14
CA ALA A 92 -24.38 -5.48 -26.10
C ALA A 92 -23.94 -6.28 -24.86
N PRO A 93 -22.81 -5.92 -24.21
CA PRO A 93 -22.36 -6.63 -23.03
C PRO A 93 -23.48 -6.64 -21.99
N SER A 94 -23.67 -7.77 -21.29
CA SER A 94 -24.64 -7.85 -20.20
C SER A 94 -24.49 -6.65 -19.26
N GLU A 95 -25.62 -6.04 -18.88
CA GLU A 95 -25.67 -4.91 -17.95
C GLU A 95 -24.94 -5.23 -16.65
N GLU A 96 -25.05 -6.48 -16.19
CA GLU A 96 -24.36 -7.00 -15.01
C GLU A 96 -22.83 -7.03 -15.21
N GLY A 97 -22.36 -7.56 -16.35
CA GLY A 97 -20.94 -7.56 -16.67
C GLY A 97 -20.35 -6.15 -16.80
N ALA A 98 -21.12 -5.19 -17.32
CA ALA A 98 -20.73 -3.79 -17.35
C ALA A 98 -20.55 -3.20 -15.95
N LYS A 99 -21.50 -3.45 -15.03
CA LYS A 99 -21.42 -3.01 -13.62
C LYS A 99 -20.20 -3.59 -12.90
N LEU A 100 -19.93 -4.89 -13.08
CA LEU A 100 -18.77 -5.55 -12.47
C LEU A 100 -17.45 -4.99 -13.00
N ARG A 101 -17.33 -4.73 -14.31
CA ARG A 101 -16.14 -4.09 -14.90
C ARG A 101 -15.90 -2.70 -14.31
N THR A 102 -16.95 -1.89 -14.15
CA THR A 102 -16.82 -0.57 -13.52
C THR A 102 -16.32 -0.67 -12.07
N ARG A 103 -16.86 -1.61 -11.28
CA ARG A 103 -16.39 -1.86 -9.91
C ARG A 103 -14.94 -2.32 -9.86
N LEU A 104 -14.55 -3.24 -10.76
CA LEU A 104 -13.17 -3.74 -10.84
C LEU A 104 -12.17 -2.62 -11.14
N ILE A 105 -12.51 -1.74 -12.09
CA ILE A 105 -11.67 -0.58 -12.43
C ILE A 105 -11.52 0.36 -11.23
N ALA A 106 -12.61 0.62 -10.50
CA ALA A 106 -12.57 1.45 -9.29
C ALA A 106 -11.68 0.82 -8.20
N ALA A 107 -11.85 -0.46 -7.91
CA ALA A 107 -11.07 -1.18 -6.91
C ALA A 107 -9.57 -1.21 -7.27
N LYS A 108 -9.23 -1.47 -8.54
CA LYS A 108 -7.84 -1.42 -9.03
C LYS A 108 -7.23 -0.03 -8.87
N ARG A 109 -7.97 1.02 -9.22
CA ARG A 109 -7.51 2.41 -9.06
C ARG A 109 -7.22 2.74 -7.60
N ASP A 110 -8.09 2.34 -6.68
CA ASP A 110 -7.93 2.59 -5.25
C ASP A 110 -6.73 1.80 -4.69
N ARG A 111 -6.57 0.54 -5.10
CA ARG A 111 -5.40 -0.29 -4.76
C ARG A 111 -4.10 0.35 -5.24
N ASP A 112 -4.06 0.85 -6.46
CA ASP A 112 -2.87 1.50 -7.03
C ASP A 112 -2.53 2.81 -6.33
N TYR A 113 -3.55 3.61 -5.99
CA TYR A 113 -3.36 4.83 -5.20
C TYR A 113 -2.71 4.52 -3.85
N LEU A 114 -3.23 3.52 -3.13
CA LEU A 114 -2.72 3.15 -1.82
C LEU A 114 -1.31 2.54 -1.91
N THR A 115 -1.04 1.76 -2.95
CA THR A 115 0.29 1.17 -3.20
C THR A 115 1.32 2.27 -3.42
N LYS A 116 1.06 3.21 -4.34
CA LYS A 116 1.95 4.35 -4.61
C LYS A 116 2.17 5.23 -3.38
N ARG A 117 1.14 5.43 -2.56
CA ARG A 117 1.24 6.18 -1.31
C ARG A 117 2.17 5.47 -0.31
N ARG A 118 2.08 4.14 -0.21
CA ARG A 118 2.94 3.33 0.66
C ARG A 118 4.39 3.33 0.17
N GLU A 119 4.62 3.09 -1.11
CA GLU A 119 5.96 3.10 -1.73
C GLU A 119 6.67 4.44 -1.50
N ARG A 120 5.95 5.56 -1.64
CA ARG A 120 6.48 6.89 -1.33
C ARG A 120 6.89 7.00 0.14
N GLY A 121 6.03 6.56 1.05
CA GLY A 121 6.35 6.55 2.48
C GLY A 121 7.55 5.67 2.82
N PHE A 122 7.73 4.56 2.11
CA PHE A 122 8.90 3.68 2.26
C PHE A 122 10.17 4.33 1.72
N ALA A 123 10.12 4.98 0.56
CA ALA A 123 11.26 5.71 0.01
C ALA A 123 11.69 6.85 0.96
N GLU A 124 10.72 7.65 1.43
CA GLU A 124 10.96 8.71 2.41
C GLU A 124 11.58 8.17 3.71
N ALA A 125 11.07 7.03 4.21
CA ALA A 125 11.58 6.39 5.41
C ALA A 125 13.00 5.81 5.26
N ARG A 126 13.37 5.38 4.04
CA ARG A 126 14.73 4.89 3.73
C ARG A 126 15.71 6.04 3.62
N ASP A 127 15.30 7.15 3.02
CA ASP A 127 16.13 8.35 2.89
C ASP A 127 16.32 9.10 4.22
N SER A 128 15.47 8.82 5.22
CA SER A 128 15.53 9.41 6.57
C SER A 128 16.36 8.61 7.58
N VAL A 129 16.88 7.43 7.24
CA VAL A 129 17.62 6.56 8.17
C VAL A 129 18.86 7.25 8.77
N ASP A 130 19.51 8.13 8.00
CA ASP A 130 20.73 8.83 8.42
C ASP A 130 20.51 10.29 8.82
N LYS A 131 19.27 10.78 8.76
CA LYS A 131 18.96 12.17 9.12
C LYS A 131 18.22 12.13 10.45
N ASP A 132 18.76 12.82 11.46
CA ASP A 132 17.96 13.19 12.62
C ASP A 132 16.81 14.06 12.13
N VAL A 133 15.67 13.42 11.84
CA VAL A 133 14.41 14.09 11.51
C VAL A 133 13.97 14.86 12.74
N LYS A 134 14.52 16.06 12.91
CA LYS A 134 14.01 17.06 13.84
C LYS A 134 12.60 17.39 13.36
N SER A 135 11.60 17.12 14.20
CA SER A 135 10.25 17.61 13.95
C SER A 135 10.35 19.12 13.69
N PRO A 136 9.67 19.67 12.68
CA PRO A 136 9.70 21.11 12.37
C PRO A 136 9.32 22.00 13.57
N ASN A 137 8.69 21.42 14.59
CA ASN A 137 8.30 22.09 15.84
C ASN A 137 9.25 21.81 17.02
N GLY A 138 10.44 21.23 16.81
CA GLY A 138 11.41 20.93 17.87
C GLY A 138 11.03 19.75 18.79
N TYR A 139 9.93 19.05 18.50
CA TYR A 139 9.54 17.83 19.22
C TYR A 139 10.41 16.63 18.84
N SER A 140 10.56 15.72 19.81
CA SER A 140 11.37 14.50 19.74
C SER A 140 11.25 13.74 18.42
N ILE A 141 12.37 13.21 17.94
CA ILE A 141 12.50 12.30 16.79
C ILE A 141 11.35 11.29 16.81
N ILE A 142 10.62 11.19 15.70
CA ILE A 142 9.49 10.26 15.56
C ILE A 142 10.06 8.86 15.36
N LYS A 143 9.95 8.03 16.39
CA LYS A 143 10.37 6.63 16.33
C LYS A 143 9.22 5.72 15.93
N CYS A 144 9.49 4.80 15.02
CA CYS A 144 8.57 3.75 14.64
C CYS A 144 8.33 2.81 15.82
N LEU A 145 7.06 2.56 16.16
CA LEU A 145 6.70 1.70 17.30
C LEU A 145 7.03 0.22 17.10
N LEU A 146 7.30 -0.22 15.86
CA LEU A 146 7.49 -1.64 15.54
C LEU A 146 8.97 -2.04 15.43
N CYS A 147 9.79 -1.17 14.86
CA CYS A 147 11.20 -1.44 14.57
C CYS A 147 12.18 -0.40 15.16
N ASP A 148 11.68 0.55 15.97
CA ASP A 148 12.44 1.64 16.61
C ASP A 148 13.24 2.55 15.65
N GLY A 149 12.98 2.45 14.34
CA GLY A 149 13.62 3.26 13.30
C GLY A 149 13.09 4.69 13.23
N ASN A 150 13.82 5.56 12.55
CA ASN A 150 13.44 6.98 12.37
C ASN A 150 12.46 7.17 11.20
N HIS A 151 11.22 6.73 11.38
CA HIS A 151 10.12 6.90 10.44
C HIS A 151 8.77 6.71 11.14
N PHE A 152 7.68 7.15 10.50
CA PHE A 152 6.34 6.89 11.01
C PHE A 152 5.97 5.41 10.89
N THR A 153 5.29 4.87 11.92
CA THR A 153 4.91 3.45 11.98
C THR A 153 4.09 2.96 10.79
N ASN A 154 3.24 3.81 10.18
CA ASN A 154 2.48 3.47 8.99
C ASN A 154 3.35 3.26 7.74
N SER A 155 4.52 3.90 7.69
CA SER A 155 5.53 3.83 6.63
C SER A 155 6.67 2.85 6.98
N CYS A 156 6.48 1.96 7.96
CA CYS A 156 7.50 0.97 8.30
C CYS A 156 7.70 -0.02 7.15
N TYR A 157 8.92 -0.03 6.60
CA TYR A 157 9.37 -0.95 5.55
C TYR A 157 9.97 -2.25 6.09
N VAL A 158 10.23 -2.35 7.40
CA VAL A 158 10.68 -3.60 8.04
C VAL A 158 9.49 -4.57 8.18
N TYR A 159 8.32 -4.04 8.55
CA TYR A 159 7.07 -4.78 8.68
C TYR A 159 6.06 -4.24 7.66
N GLU A 160 6.16 -4.70 6.42
CA GLU A 160 5.40 -4.13 5.29
C GLU A 160 3.95 -4.58 5.25
N SER A 161 3.69 -5.85 5.59
CA SER A 161 2.36 -6.45 5.48
C SER A 161 1.55 -6.27 6.76
N TYR A 162 0.22 -6.29 6.62
CA TYR A 162 -0.70 -6.26 7.75
C TYR A 162 -0.47 -7.43 8.73
N ALA A 163 -0.22 -8.63 8.19
CA ALA A 163 0.06 -9.83 8.98
C ALA A 163 1.34 -9.66 9.83
N GLN A 164 2.45 -9.23 9.21
CA GLN A 164 3.72 -8.97 9.92
C GLN A 164 3.56 -7.92 11.03
N ARG A 165 2.82 -6.84 10.76
CA ARG A 165 2.58 -5.79 11.77
C ARG A 165 1.73 -6.31 12.94
N THR A 166 0.72 -7.14 12.63
CA THR A 166 -0.16 -7.75 13.64
C THR A 166 0.64 -8.68 14.54
N GLU A 167 1.44 -9.56 13.96
CA GLU A 167 2.33 -10.45 14.69
C GLU A 167 3.34 -9.67 15.54
N ARG A 168 3.95 -8.62 14.99
CA ARG A 168 4.87 -7.77 15.74
C ARG A 168 4.20 -7.07 16.91
N CYS A 169 2.96 -6.59 16.75
CA CYS A 169 2.19 -6.03 17.87
C CYS A 169 2.00 -7.08 18.98
N ILE A 170 1.66 -8.33 18.63
CA ILE A 170 1.50 -9.42 19.60
C ILE A 170 2.82 -9.69 20.34
N GLN A 171 3.94 -9.74 19.62
CA GLN A 171 5.28 -9.93 20.22
C GLN A 171 5.66 -8.81 21.20
N MET A 172 5.22 -7.58 20.94
CA MET A 172 5.52 -6.39 21.75
C MET A 172 4.47 -6.11 22.84
N ASP A 173 3.50 -7.01 23.03
CA ASP A 173 2.36 -6.82 23.94
C ASP A 173 1.57 -5.51 23.65
N LEU A 174 1.39 -5.23 22.36
CA LEU A 174 0.59 -4.11 21.85
C LEU A 174 -0.74 -4.62 21.28
N CYS A 175 -1.78 -3.81 21.42
CA CYS A 175 -3.06 -4.07 20.77
C CYS A 175 -2.93 -3.96 19.24
N PRO A 176 -3.33 -4.97 18.46
CA PRO A 176 -3.24 -4.92 17.00
C PRO A 176 -4.25 -3.95 16.35
N THR A 177 -5.16 -3.37 17.14
CA THR A 177 -6.11 -2.37 16.65
C THR A 177 -5.60 -0.96 16.84
N CYS A 178 -5.21 -0.59 18.07
CA CYS A 178 -4.82 0.78 18.41
C CYS A 178 -3.32 1.01 18.60
N MET A 179 -2.51 -0.05 18.64
CA MET A 179 -1.06 -0.03 18.86
C MET A 179 -0.61 0.57 20.20
N PHE A 180 -1.51 0.69 21.17
CA PHE A 180 -1.16 0.97 22.57
C PHE A 180 -0.87 -0.33 23.32
N ARG A 181 -0.42 -0.23 24.58
CA ARG A 181 -0.27 -1.38 25.48
C ARG A 181 -1.52 -2.26 25.44
N LYS A 182 -1.31 -3.57 25.44
CA LYS A 182 -2.39 -4.54 25.46
C LYS A 182 -3.38 -4.21 26.58
N HIS A 183 -4.66 -4.28 26.23
CA HIS A 183 -5.77 -4.00 27.12
C HIS A 183 -6.75 -5.16 27.08
N ASP A 184 -7.40 -5.41 28.20
CA ASP A 184 -8.41 -6.46 28.29
C ASP A 184 -9.74 -5.96 27.69
N GLY A 185 -10.38 -6.82 26.89
CA GLY A 185 -11.66 -6.54 26.25
C GLY A 185 -11.59 -5.78 24.93
N VAL A 186 -12.72 -5.18 24.53
CA VAL A 186 -12.88 -4.50 23.23
C VAL A 186 -12.07 -3.21 23.19
N CYS A 187 -11.35 -2.99 22.09
CA CYS A 187 -10.58 -1.77 21.86
C CYS A 187 -11.47 -0.53 21.86
N ARG A 188 -11.11 0.48 22.66
CA ARG A 188 -11.86 1.74 22.81
C ARG A 188 -11.35 2.87 21.91
N LEU A 189 -10.63 2.53 20.83
CA LEU A 189 -10.27 3.54 19.85
C LEU A 189 -11.57 4.13 19.27
N SER A 190 -11.73 5.45 19.31
CA SER A 190 -13.00 6.09 18.98
C SER A 190 -13.03 6.75 17.60
N HIS A 191 -11.88 7.01 16.99
CA HIS A 191 -11.81 7.70 15.71
C HIS A 191 -11.73 6.71 14.55
N ASP A 192 -12.36 7.09 13.44
CA ASP A 192 -12.28 6.33 12.21
C ASP A 192 -10.87 6.36 11.62
N CYS A 193 -10.48 5.25 11.00
CA CYS A 193 -9.21 5.19 10.28
C CYS A 193 -9.18 6.22 9.15
N ARG A 194 -8.15 7.09 9.14
CA ARG A 194 -8.00 8.12 8.11
C ARG A 194 -7.79 7.57 6.69
N THR A 195 -7.35 6.31 6.57
CA THR A 195 -7.06 5.66 5.28
C THR A 195 -8.35 5.12 4.65
N CYS A 196 -9.07 4.23 5.35
CA CYS A 196 -10.26 3.58 4.79
C CYS A 196 -11.58 4.22 5.23
N ARG A 197 -11.55 5.15 6.20
CA ARG A 197 -12.72 5.81 6.81
C ARG A 197 -13.74 4.82 7.39
N LYS A 198 -13.28 3.61 7.74
CA LYS A 198 -14.11 2.53 8.27
C LYS A 198 -13.47 1.97 9.53
N GLY A 199 -14.27 1.90 10.59
CA GLY A 199 -13.88 1.28 11.84
C GLY A 199 -12.76 2.01 12.58
N SER A 200 -12.54 1.60 13.82
CA SER A 200 -11.61 2.26 14.72
C SER A 200 -10.33 1.46 14.84
N HIS A 201 -9.36 1.76 13.97
CA HIS A 201 -8.01 1.18 14.02
C HIS A 201 -6.95 2.22 13.66
N ALA A 202 -5.72 2.00 14.14
CA ALA A 202 -4.57 2.81 13.77
C ALA A 202 -4.27 2.68 12.27
N ALA A 203 -3.87 3.75 11.60
CA ALA A 203 -3.62 3.74 10.16
C ALA A 203 -2.56 2.70 9.73
N ALA A 204 -1.61 2.36 10.61
CA ALA A 204 -0.61 1.32 10.36
C ALA A 204 -1.20 -0.11 10.40
N MET A 205 -2.35 -0.28 11.05
CA MET A 205 -3.10 -1.53 11.21
C MET A 205 -4.35 -1.58 10.30
N CYS A 206 -4.33 -0.83 9.19
CA CYS A 206 -5.43 -0.81 8.24
C CYS A 206 -5.37 -2.03 7.29
N SER A 207 -6.39 -2.89 7.37
CA SER A 207 -6.57 -4.08 6.52
C SER A 207 -7.09 -3.77 5.12
N TRP A 208 -7.46 -2.52 4.84
CA TRP A 208 -8.17 -2.16 3.61
C TRP A 208 -7.43 -2.52 2.31
N HIS A 209 -6.10 -2.56 2.33
CA HIS A 209 -5.32 -3.07 1.19
C HIS A 209 -5.64 -4.55 0.89
N VAL A 210 -5.70 -5.37 1.94
CA VAL A 210 -6.02 -6.81 1.83
C VAL A 210 -7.46 -6.99 1.37
N GLU A 211 -8.38 -6.16 1.87
CA GLU A 211 -9.78 -6.16 1.45
C GLU A 211 -9.92 -5.81 -0.04
N LEU A 212 -9.19 -4.79 -0.53
CA LEU A 212 -9.18 -4.42 -1.94
C LEU A 212 -8.59 -5.52 -2.83
N ASP A 213 -7.49 -6.15 -2.42
CA ASP A 213 -6.89 -7.26 -3.17
C ASP A 213 -7.88 -8.45 -3.27
N ASN A 214 -8.63 -8.73 -2.20
CA ASN A 214 -9.67 -9.76 -2.21
C ASN A 214 -10.86 -9.34 -3.09
N GLU A 215 -11.31 -8.09 -3.03
CA GLU A 215 -12.40 -7.59 -3.88
C GLU A 215 -12.03 -7.67 -5.36
N ILE A 216 -10.82 -7.26 -5.73
CA ILE A 216 -10.32 -7.37 -7.11
C ILE A 216 -10.34 -8.82 -7.58
N ARG A 217 -9.84 -9.75 -6.76
CA ARG A 217 -9.80 -11.19 -7.10
C ARG A 217 -11.20 -11.77 -7.32
N GLU A 218 -12.16 -11.45 -6.45
CA GLU A 218 -13.53 -11.95 -6.60
C GLU A 218 -14.24 -11.33 -7.81
N LEU A 219 -14.06 -10.03 -8.06
CA LEU A 219 -14.62 -9.37 -9.25
C LEU A 219 -14.05 -9.95 -10.56
N GLU A 220 -12.76 -10.28 -10.61
CA GLU A 220 -12.14 -10.94 -11.77
C GLU A 220 -12.72 -12.34 -12.00
N LYS A 221 -12.91 -13.10 -10.92
CA LYS A 221 -13.53 -14.43 -10.97
C LYS A 221 -14.98 -14.38 -11.44
N GLU A 222 -15.75 -13.40 -10.97
CA GLU A 222 -17.14 -13.20 -11.35
C GLU A 222 -17.29 -12.79 -12.81
N LEU A 223 -16.42 -11.88 -13.29
CA LEU A 223 -16.36 -11.51 -14.70
C LEU A 223 -16.02 -12.70 -15.60
N SER A 224 -15.03 -13.51 -15.22
CA SER A 224 -14.67 -14.73 -15.97
C SER A 224 -15.86 -15.68 -16.09
N ARG A 225 -16.62 -15.89 -15.01
CA ARG A 225 -17.82 -16.75 -15.02
C ARG A 225 -18.90 -16.25 -15.96
N LEU A 226 -19.13 -14.93 -16.02
CA LEU A 226 -20.11 -14.35 -16.92
C LEU A 226 -19.68 -14.46 -18.38
N GLU A 227 -18.40 -14.23 -18.67
CA GLU A 227 -17.84 -14.32 -20.02
C GLU A 227 -17.88 -15.77 -20.53
N ASP A 228 -17.57 -16.74 -19.67
CA ASP A 228 -17.71 -18.17 -19.99
C ASP A 228 -19.17 -18.58 -20.18
N GLY A 229 -20.08 -18.09 -19.32
CA GLY A 229 -21.52 -18.37 -19.44
C GLY A 229 -22.17 -17.76 -20.69
N GLU A 230 -21.74 -16.56 -21.11
CA GLU A 230 -22.15 -15.96 -22.38
C GLU A 230 -21.66 -16.79 -23.57
N ARG A 231 -20.42 -17.31 -23.50
CA ARG A 231 -19.85 -18.16 -24.54
C ARG A 231 -20.65 -19.44 -24.76
N TRP A 232 -21.18 -20.08 -23.71
CA TRP A 232 -22.03 -21.28 -23.86
C TRP A 232 -23.39 -20.97 -24.50
N ARG A 233 -24.03 -19.83 -24.15
CA ARG A 233 -25.32 -19.41 -24.70
C ARG A 233 -25.30 -19.07 -26.20
N ASP A 234 -24.12 -18.78 -26.75
CA ASP A 234 -23.93 -18.53 -28.17
C ASP A 234 -23.67 -19.81 -28.97
N VAL A 235 -23.21 -20.89 -28.32
CA VAL A 235 -23.02 -22.22 -28.94
C VAL A 235 -24.37 -22.94 -29.10
N GLU A 236 -25.26 -22.87 -28.10
CA GLU A 236 -26.60 -23.49 -28.17
C GLU A 236 -27.55 -22.82 -29.20
N ARG A 237 -27.22 -21.61 -29.67
CA ARG A 237 -28.05 -20.84 -30.59
C ARG A 237 -27.69 -21.03 -32.07
N ARG A 238 -26.65 -21.82 -32.36
CA ARG A 238 -26.18 -22.16 -33.72
C ARG A 238 -26.53 -23.60 -34.06
#